data_AF-A0A0Q4Q2I2-F1
#
_entry.id   AF-A0A0Q4Q2I2-F1
#
_cell.length_a   1.000
_cell.length_b   1.000
_cell.length_c   1.000
_cell.angle_alpha   90.00
_cell.angle_beta   90.00
_cell.angle_gamma   90.00
#
_symmetry.space_group_name_H-M   'P 1'
#
loop_
_entity.id
_entity.type
_entity.pdbx_description
1 polymer ?
#
loop_
_entity_poly.entity_id
_entity_poly.type
_entity_poly.pdbx_seq_one_letter_code
_entity_poly.pdbx_strand_id
1 'polypeptide(L)'
;MGSTLNLPLSRGTDWAGYRPALAQALAVIADWGAKTLVVSFGADTYAHDPVAGFALETADFLEMGRMIAGAGLPAAIVMEGGYAVEALGANVAAFLAGIEGGEGAT
;
A
#
# COMPACT_ATOMS: atom_id res chain seq x y z
N MET A 1 20.48 -2.80 16.51
CA MET A 1 20.40 -2.49 15.07
C MET A 1 19.54 -3.54 14.39
N GLY A 2 18.71 -3.13 13.43
CA GLY A 2 17.94 -4.01 12.56
C GLY A 2 17.43 -3.20 11.38
N SER A 3 17.39 -3.81 10.20
CA SER A 3 16.91 -3.20 8.93
C SER A 3 15.68 -3.92 8.40
N THR A 4 14.96 -4.64 9.27
CA THR A 4 13.79 -5.44 8.93
C THR A 4 12.72 -5.21 9.99
N LEU A 5 11.52 -4.87 9.53
CA LEU A 5 10.33 -4.73 10.35
C LEU A 5 9.22 -5.55 9.71
N ASN A 6 8.69 -6.54 10.44
CA ASN A 6 7.52 -7.30 10.03
C ASN A 6 6.31 -6.83 10.84
N LEU A 7 5.19 -6.54 10.16
CA LEU A 7 3.95 -6.08 10.76
C LEU A 7 2.82 -7.07 10.43
N PRO A 8 2.72 -8.21 11.14
CA PRO A 8 1.67 -9.17 10.89
C PRO A 8 0.30 -8.60 11.31
N LEU A 9 -0.70 -8.77 10.45
CA LEU A 9 -2.08 -8.36 10.69
C LEU A 9 -2.99 -9.59 10.64
N SER A 10 -4.11 -9.52 11.35
CA SER A 10 -5.06 -10.64 11.43
C SER A 10 -5.91 -10.74 10.15
N ARG A 11 -6.43 -11.94 9.84
CA ARG A 11 -7.46 -12.10 8.81
C ARG A 11 -8.67 -11.21 9.12
N GLY A 12 -9.30 -10.69 8.07
CA GLY A 12 -10.42 -9.74 8.17
C GLY A 12 -10.00 -8.30 8.51
N THR A 13 -8.69 -8.00 8.52
CA THR A 13 -8.23 -6.62 8.69
C THR A 13 -8.77 -5.74 7.57
N ASP A 14 -9.51 -4.71 7.94
CA ASP A 14 -9.99 -3.63 7.07
C ASP A 14 -8.98 -2.47 7.03
N TRP A 15 -9.35 -1.38 6.36
CA TRP A 15 -8.49 -0.20 6.29
C TRP A 15 -8.18 0.43 7.65
N ALA A 16 -9.12 0.42 8.59
CA ALA A 16 -8.90 0.98 9.91
C ALA A 16 -7.82 0.22 10.69
N GLY A 17 -7.71 -1.10 10.48
CA GLY A 17 -6.62 -1.92 11.01
C GLY A 17 -5.33 -1.87 10.18
N TYR A 18 -5.41 -1.71 8.86
CA TYR A 18 -4.25 -1.68 7.96
C TYR A 18 -3.48 -0.35 8.03
N ARG A 19 -4.19 0.77 7.99
CA ARG A 19 -3.61 2.12 7.91
C ARG A 19 -2.58 2.42 9.01
N PRO A 20 -2.79 2.06 10.30
CA PRO A 20 -1.79 2.28 11.34
C PRO A 20 -0.47 1.52 11.09
N ALA A 21 -0.54 0.30 10.56
CA ALA A 21 0.66 -0.48 10.23
C ALA A 21 1.44 0.15 9.06
N LEU A 22 0.74 0.63 8.03
CA LEU A 22 1.37 1.38 6.94
C LEU A 22 2.03 2.67 7.45
N ALA A 23 1.36 3.42 8.32
CA ALA A 23 1.91 4.63 8.93
C ALA A 23 3.18 4.33 9.74
N GLN A 24 3.18 3.25 10.52
CA GLN A 24 4.37 2.80 11.26
C GLN A 24 5.52 2.43 10.32
N ALA A 25 5.25 1.69 9.24
CA ALA A 25 6.26 1.32 8.26
C ALA A 25 6.90 2.56 7.60
N LEU A 26 6.08 3.52 7.18
CA LEU A 26 6.55 4.77 6.57
C LEU A 26 7.38 5.62 7.55
N ALA A 27 6.98 5.69 8.82
CA ALA A 27 7.76 6.39 9.85
C ALA A 27 9.15 5.76 10.04
N VAL A 28 9.23 4.43 10.10
CA VAL A 28 10.52 3.73 10.24
C VAL A 28 11.40 3.90 8.99
N ILE A 29 10.81 3.91 7.80
CA ILE A 29 11.51 4.18 6.54
C ILE A 29 12.09 5.61 6.53
N ALA A 30 11.32 6.60 7.02
CA ALA A 30 11.76 7.98 7.14
C ALA A 30 12.93 8.11 8.14
N ASP A 31 12.81 7.50 9.32
CA ASP A 31 13.86 7.48 10.35
C ASP A 31 15.13 6.76 9.89
N TRP A 32 15.00 5.74 9.04
CA TRP A 32 16.12 5.08 8.38
C TRP A 32 16.87 6.01 7.40
N GLY A 33 16.21 7.05 6.90
CA GLY A 33 16.79 8.01 5.95
C GLY A 33 16.83 7.48 4.51
N ALA A 34 15.85 6.65 4.12
CA ALA A 34 15.72 6.14 2.76
C ALA A 34 15.71 7.27 1.72
N LYS A 35 16.24 6.98 0.52
CA LYS A 35 16.33 7.93 -0.60
C LYS A 35 15.46 7.55 -1.80
N THR A 36 14.95 6.32 -1.80
CA THR A 36 14.06 5.77 -2.81
C THR A 36 13.26 4.65 -2.18
N LEU A 37 12.09 4.35 -2.74
CA LEU A 37 11.23 3.24 -2.34
C LEU A 37 11.12 2.23 -3.47
N VAL A 38 11.12 0.95 -3.10
CA VAL A 38 10.60 -0.12 -3.94
C VAL A 38 9.36 -0.64 -3.24
N VAL A 39 8.21 -0.50 -3.89
CA VAL A 39 6.91 -0.89 -3.34
C VAL A 39 6.44 -2.13 -4.08
N SER A 40 6.58 -3.29 -3.44
CA SER A 40 5.96 -4.55 -3.88
C SER A 40 4.46 -4.49 -3.58
N PHE A 41 3.66 -4.08 -4.57
CA PHE A 41 2.23 -3.86 -4.44
C PHE A 41 1.45 -5.13 -4.81
N GLY A 42 0.76 -5.70 -3.81
CA GLY A 42 -0.20 -6.78 -3.98
C GLY A 42 -1.64 -6.28 -3.78
N ALA A 43 -2.48 -6.47 -4.79
CA ALA A 43 -3.92 -6.16 -4.71
C ALA A 43 -4.73 -7.30 -4.07
N ASP A 44 -4.08 -8.37 -3.61
CA ASP A 44 -4.71 -9.53 -2.95
C ASP A 44 -5.21 -9.23 -1.53
N THR A 45 -4.90 -8.06 -0.98
CA THR A 45 -5.51 -7.55 0.27
C THR A 45 -6.96 -7.09 0.08
N TYR A 46 -7.49 -7.10 -1.15
CA TYR A 46 -8.86 -6.74 -1.47
C TYR A 46 -9.90 -7.66 -0.80
N ALA A 47 -11.04 -7.10 -0.39
CA ALA A 47 -12.10 -7.78 0.38
C ALA A 47 -12.70 -9.01 -0.31
N HIS A 48 -12.61 -9.07 -1.64
CA HIS A 48 -13.11 -10.19 -2.44
C HIS A 48 -12.00 -10.99 -3.14
N ASP A 49 -10.74 -10.80 -2.73
CA ASP A 49 -9.66 -11.67 -3.17
C ASP A 49 -9.78 -13.08 -2.55
N PRO A 50 -9.64 -14.15 -3.35
CA PRO A 50 -9.82 -15.51 -2.85
C PRO A 50 -8.72 -16.02 -1.91
N VAL A 51 -7.57 -15.32 -1.78
CA VAL A 51 -6.37 -15.86 -1.13
C VAL A 51 -6.07 -15.22 0.23
N ALA A 52 -5.88 -13.89 0.30
CA ALA A 52 -5.26 -13.27 1.47
C ALA A 52 -6.21 -13.12 2.67
N GLY A 53 -7.50 -12.88 2.42
CA GLY A 53 -8.52 -12.77 3.46
C GLY A 53 -8.45 -11.47 4.28
N PHE A 54 -8.10 -10.36 3.65
CA PHE A 54 -8.25 -9.00 4.21
C PHE A 54 -9.59 -8.41 3.73
N ALA A 55 -9.93 -7.20 4.20
CA ALA A 55 -11.19 -6.53 3.91
C ALA A 55 -10.97 -5.10 3.36
N LEU A 56 -9.91 -4.88 2.58
CA LEU A 56 -9.69 -3.58 1.94
C LEU A 56 -10.62 -3.43 0.73
N GLU A 57 -11.18 -2.25 0.56
CA GLU A 57 -12.00 -1.89 -0.58
C GLU A 57 -11.19 -1.12 -1.63
N THR A 58 -11.72 -0.98 -2.86
CA THR A 58 -11.03 -0.26 -3.94
C THR A 58 -10.63 1.17 -3.55
N ALA A 59 -11.46 1.85 -2.76
CA ALA A 59 -11.17 3.20 -2.26
C ALA A 59 -9.97 3.24 -1.29
N ASP A 60 -9.70 2.14 -0.59
CA ASP A 60 -8.59 2.07 0.37
C ASP A 60 -7.24 2.01 -0.35
N PHE A 61 -7.20 1.42 -1.56
CA PHE A 61 -6.00 1.45 -2.40
C PHE A 61 -5.62 2.87 -2.83
N LEU A 62 -6.60 3.75 -3.07
CA LEU A 62 -6.35 5.17 -3.33
C LEU A 62 -5.68 5.85 -2.14
N GLU A 63 -6.20 5.63 -0.93
CA GLU A 63 -5.63 6.17 0.30
C GLU A 63 -4.25 5.59 0.61
N MET A 64 -4.04 4.29 0.34
CA MET A 64 -2.74 3.63 0.42
C MET A 64 -1.71 4.30 -0.49
N GLY A 65 -2.06 4.53 -1.75
CA GLY A 65 -1.20 5.24 -2.71
C GLY A 65 -0.84 6.64 -2.21
N ARG A 66 -1.83 7.40 -1.72
CA ARG A 66 -1.62 8.76 -1.17
C ARG A 66 -0.66 8.76 0.01
N MET A 67 -0.82 7.82 0.95
CA MET A 67 0.07 7.72 2.11
C MET A 67 1.51 7.43 1.70
N ILE A 68 1.71 6.53 0.73
CA ILE A 68 3.03 6.17 0.22
C ILE A 68 3.67 7.35 -0.52
N ALA A 69 2.92 8.03 -1.39
CA ALA A 69 3.41 9.23 -2.07
C ALA A 69 3.76 10.37 -1.10
N GLY A 70 3.01 10.48 0.00
CA GLY A 70 3.28 11.42 1.08
C GLY A 70 4.64 11.22 1.77
N ALA A 71 5.33 10.10 1.55
CA ALA A 71 6.72 9.93 1.97
C ALA A 71 7.71 10.84 1.22
N GLY A 72 7.32 11.39 0.06
CA GLY A 72 8.13 12.33 -0.72
C GLY A 72 9.40 11.71 -1.31
N LEU A 73 9.39 10.39 -1.53
CA LEU A 73 10.52 9.65 -2.08
C LEU A 73 10.19 9.16 -3.50
N PRO A 74 11.16 9.19 -4.43
CA PRO A 74 11.03 8.47 -5.69
C PRO A 74 10.68 7.01 -5.42
N ALA A 75 9.66 6.48 -6.10
CA ALA A 75 9.17 5.13 -5.86
C ALA A 75 9.11 4.32 -7.16
N ALA A 76 9.66 3.10 -7.12
CA ALA A 76 9.40 2.08 -8.12
C ALA A 76 8.27 1.17 -7.62
N ILE A 77 7.15 1.14 -8.34
CA ILE A 77 6.02 0.26 -8.04
C ILE A 77 6.21 -1.07 -8.79
N VAL A 78 6.24 -2.18 -8.06
CA VAL A 78 6.37 -3.52 -8.60
C VAL A 78 5.07 -4.27 -8.33
N MET A 79 4.37 -4.68 -9.38
CA MET A 79 3.12 -5.43 -9.26
C MET A 79 3.40 -6.87 -8.82
N GLU A 80 2.72 -7.32 -7.77
CA GLU A 80 2.85 -8.66 -7.18
C GLU A 80 1.52 -9.44 -7.29
N GLY A 81 0.95 -9.85 -6.14
CA GLY A 81 -0.31 -10.58 -6.05
C GLY A 81 -1.56 -9.76 -6.37
N GLY A 82 -2.68 -10.45 -6.54
CA GLY A 82 -3.96 -9.86 -6.93
C GLY A 82 -4.72 -10.82 -7.83
N TYR A 83 -5.68 -11.53 -7.25
CA TYR A 83 -6.32 -12.70 -7.86
C TYR A 83 -7.82 -12.49 -8.12
N ALA A 84 -8.42 -11.43 -7.57
CA ALA A 84 -9.73 -10.94 -7.98
C ALA A 84 -9.69 -10.27 -9.36
N VAL A 85 -9.61 -11.06 -10.44
CA VAL A 85 -9.37 -10.60 -11.82
C VAL A 85 -10.32 -9.48 -12.27
N GLU A 86 -11.60 -9.57 -11.93
CA GLU A 86 -12.61 -8.56 -12.32
C GLU A 86 -12.35 -7.19 -11.67
N ALA A 87 -11.85 -7.17 -10.43
CA ALA A 87 -11.58 -5.95 -9.68
C ALA A 87 -10.13 -5.46 -9.80
N LEU A 88 -9.21 -6.31 -10.28
CA LEU A 88 -7.77 -6.07 -10.28
C LEU A 88 -7.41 -4.74 -10.97
N GLY A 89 -7.98 -4.49 -12.15
CA GLY A 89 -7.74 -3.24 -12.88
C GLY A 89 -8.16 -2.00 -12.10
N ALA A 90 -9.32 -2.03 -11.45
CA ALA A 90 -9.83 -0.91 -10.65
C ALA A 90 -8.97 -0.68 -9.39
N ASN A 91 -8.55 -1.76 -8.72
CA ASN A 91 -7.71 -1.68 -7.53
C ASN A 91 -6.32 -1.11 -7.85
N VAL A 92 -5.68 -1.59 -8.92
CA VAL A 92 -4.39 -1.07 -9.38
C VAL A 92 -4.51 0.38 -9.84
N ALA A 93 -5.56 0.73 -10.58
CA ALA A 93 -5.78 2.10 -11.03
C ALA A 93 -6.02 3.06 -9.85
N ALA A 94 -6.80 2.66 -8.84
CA ALA A 94 -7.02 3.45 -7.63
C ALA A 94 -5.70 3.67 -6.87
N PHE A 95 -4.89 2.62 -6.71
CA PHE A 95 -3.57 2.72 -6.09
C PHE A 95 -2.66 3.72 -6.81
N LEU A 96 -2.51 3.56 -8.13
CA LEU A 96 -1.65 4.42 -8.95
C LEU A 96 -2.15 5.87 -8.97
N ALA A 97 -3.47 6.10 -9.03
CA ALA A 97 -4.03 7.44 -8.91
C ALA A 97 -3.69 8.11 -7.57
N GLY A 98 -3.57 7.32 -6.49
CA GLY A 98 -3.11 7.81 -5.20
C GLY A 98 -1.63 8.17 -5.19
N ILE A 99 -0.81 7.39 -5.88
CA ILE A 99 0.62 7.65 -6.05
C ILE A 99 0.85 8.92 -6.88
N GLU A 100 0.22 9.03 -8.05
CA GLU A 100 0.34 10.15 -8.98
C GLU A 100 -0.26 11.45 -8.42
N GLY A 101 -1.39 11.37 -7.72
CA GLY A 101 -2.03 12.53 -7.10
C GLY A 101 -1.23 13.17 -5.96
N GLY A 102 -0.16 12.51 -5.48
CA GLY A 102 0.81 13.10 -4.55
C GLY A 102 1.81 14.04 -5.22
N GLU A 103 2.00 13.94 -6.55
CA GLU A 103 2.83 14.85 -7.34
C GLU A 103 1.95 15.91 -8.02
N GLY A 104 1.60 16.97 -7.28
CA GLY A 104 0.78 18.06 -7.83
C GLY A 104 0.60 19.29 -6.93
N ALA A 105 1.35 19.41 -5.83
CA ALA A 105 1.33 20.59 -4.97
C ALA A 105 2.70 21.30 -4.99
N THR A 106 3.05 21.85 -6.15
CA THR A 106 4.08 22.90 -6.30
C THR A 106 3.63 23.92 -7.33
#